data_AF-A0A059C603-F1
#
_entry.id   AF-A0A059C603-F1
#
_cell.length_a   1.000
_cell.length_b   1.000
_cell.length_c   1.000
_cell.angle_alpha   90.00
_cell.angle_beta   90.00
_cell.angle_gamma   90.00
#
_symmetry.space_group_name_H-M   'P 1'
#
loop_
_entity.id
_entity.type
_entity.pdbx_description
1 polymer ?
#
loop_
_entity_poly.entity_id
_entity_poly.type
_entity_poly.pdbx_seq_one_letter_code
_entity_poly.pdbx_strand_id
1 'polypeptide(L)'
;DFKQLTYVKLSDCESLIITPNLSCAPNLKKLKLWNCKNLVEAHESIANHDKLQVLHFKWCPELRVFPNVLKSKNLRDLNFSVCSKFERFPNIPHRLGCLKKLSILHTAIKELPTSIENL
;
A
#
# COMPACT_ATOMS: atom_id res chain seq x y z
N ASP A 1 -9.60 13.39 -14.85
CA ASP A 1 -9.95 12.92 -13.50
C ASP A 1 -10.85 11.69 -13.50
N PHE A 2 -10.55 10.74 -12.63
CA PHE A 2 -11.30 9.52 -12.36
C PHE A 2 -12.14 9.65 -11.08
N LYS A 3 -12.98 10.70 -11.00
CA LYS A 3 -13.71 11.05 -9.77
C LYS A 3 -14.64 9.94 -9.27
N GLN A 4 -15.16 9.09 -10.16
CA GLN A 4 -16.06 7.99 -9.77
C GLN A 4 -15.31 6.68 -9.46
N LEU A 5 -13.99 6.63 -9.67
CA LEU A 5 -13.21 5.42 -9.47
C LEU A 5 -13.05 5.13 -7.98
N THR A 6 -13.55 3.97 -7.55
CA THR A 6 -13.53 3.54 -6.14
C THR A 6 -12.69 2.28 -5.92
N TYR A 7 -12.36 1.56 -6.99
CA TYR A 7 -11.64 0.29 -6.95
C TYR A 7 -10.66 0.20 -8.11
N VAL A 8 -9.41 -0.10 -7.80
CA VAL A 8 -8.37 -0.44 -8.78
C VAL A 8 -7.76 -1.77 -8.37
N LYS A 9 -7.71 -2.69 -9.33
CA LYS A 9 -6.97 -3.94 -9.23
C LYS A 9 -6.04 -4.06 -10.43
N LEU A 10 -4.76 -4.21 -10.16
CA LEU A 10 -3.72 -4.49 -11.13
C LEU A 10 -3.19 -5.88 -10.80
N SER A 11 -3.26 -6.80 -11.76
CA SER A 11 -2.79 -8.17 -11.57
C SER A 11 -1.93 -8.57 -12.74
N ASP A 12 -0.83 -9.26 -12.45
CA ASP A 12 0.08 -9.80 -13.47
C ASP A 12 0.61 -8.70 -14.41
N CYS A 13 0.75 -7.47 -13.90
CA CYS A 13 1.23 -6.33 -14.68
C CYS A 13 2.76 -6.33 -14.70
N GLU A 14 3.35 -7.09 -15.63
CA GLU A 14 4.80 -7.26 -15.74
C GLU A 14 5.53 -6.00 -16.21
N SER A 15 4.85 -5.06 -16.87
CA SER A 15 5.46 -3.77 -17.26
C SER A 15 5.38 -2.69 -16.16
N LEU A 16 4.66 -2.95 -15.06
CA LEU A 16 4.44 -1.94 -14.03
C LEU A 16 5.64 -1.84 -13.08
N ILE A 17 6.44 -0.78 -13.24
CA ILE A 17 7.61 -0.51 -12.39
C ILE A 17 7.23 0.39 -11.18
N ILE A 18 6.29 1.32 -11.38
CA ILE A 18 5.80 2.25 -10.36
C ILE A 18 4.27 2.22 -10.36
N THR A 19 3.62 2.30 -9.20
CA THR A 19 2.15 2.40 -9.16
C THR A 19 1.63 3.69 -9.82
N PRO A 20 0.40 3.70 -10.36
CA PRO A 20 -0.19 4.91 -10.92
C PRO A 20 -0.27 6.07 -9.92
N ASN A 21 -0.18 7.29 -10.42
CA ASN A 21 -0.52 8.48 -9.65
C ASN A 21 -2.02 8.47 -9.30
N LEU A 22 -2.35 8.42 -8.01
CA LEU A 22 -3.72 8.35 -7.52
C LEU A 22 -4.38 9.72 -7.33
N SER A 23 -3.67 10.84 -7.54
CA SER A 23 -4.22 12.19 -7.38
C SER A 23 -5.43 12.45 -8.29
N CYS A 24 -5.50 11.77 -9.44
CA CYS A 24 -6.65 11.84 -10.35
C CYS A 24 -7.86 11.01 -9.88
N ALA A 25 -7.73 10.18 -8.84
CA ALA A 25 -8.78 9.29 -8.34
C ALA A 25 -9.09 9.57 -6.86
N PRO A 26 -9.62 10.77 -6.51
CA PRO A 26 -9.78 11.20 -5.12
C PRO A 26 -10.75 10.34 -4.29
N ASN A 27 -11.60 9.55 -4.95
CA ASN A 27 -12.60 8.69 -4.31
C ASN A 27 -12.22 7.20 -4.23
N LEU A 28 -10.96 6.87 -4.54
CA LEU A 28 -10.48 5.49 -4.47
C LEU A 28 -10.60 4.95 -3.03
N LYS A 29 -11.23 3.78 -2.90
CA LYS A 29 -11.39 3.08 -1.62
C LYS A 29 -10.53 1.84 -1.53
N LYS A 30 -10.17 1.24 -2.66
CA LYS A 30 -9.48 -0.05 -2.71
C LYS A 30 -8.43 -0.01 -3.82
N LEU A 31 -7.17 -0.22 -3.44
CA LEU A 31 -6.07 -0.42 -4.37
C LEU A 31 -5.47 -1.81 -4.11
N LYS A 32 -5.44 -2.65 -5.14
CA LYS A 32 -4.87 -3.99 -5.06
C LYS A 32 -3.89 -4.24 -6.21
N LEU A 33 -2.67 -4.61 -5.87
CA LEU A 33 -1.64 -5.02 -6.81
C LEU A 33 -1.22 -6.44 -6.48
N TRP A 34 -1.44 -7.36 -7.41
CA TRP A 34 -1.17 -8.78 -7.22
C TRP A 34 -0.23 -9.31 -8.31
N ASN A 35 0.82 -10.02 -7.92
CA ASN A 35 1.76 -10.64 -8.85
C ASN A 35 2.38 -9.65 -9.86
N CYS A 36 2.55 -8.38 -9.49
CA CYS A 36 3.26 -7.39 -10.29
C CYS A 36 4.77 -7.55 -10.05
N LYS A 37 5.38 -8.52 -10.73
CA LYS A 37 6.75 -8.98 -10.42
C LYS A 37 7.82 -7.92 -10.56
N ASN A 38 7.65 -6.96 -11.47
CA ASN A 38 8.62 -5.89 -11.74
C ASN A 38 8.29 -4.58 -11.02
N LEU A 39 7.30 -4.57 -10.13
CA LEU A 39 6.91 -3.38 -9.37
C LEU A 39 7.95 -3.08 -8.30
N VAL A 40 8.64 -1.95 -8.46
CA VAL A 40 9.73 -1.50 -7.60
C VAL A 40 9.25 -0.49 -6.57
N GLU A 41 8.35 0.42 -6.99
CA GLU A 41 8.01 1.62 -6.24
C GLU A 41 6.49 1.86 -6.15
N ALA A 42 6.06 2.27 -4.96
CA ALA A 42 4.75 2.86 -4.75
C ALA A 42 4.84 4.39 -4.83
N HIS A 43 4.09 4.98 -5.76
CA HIS A 43 4.01 6.42 -5.94
C HIS A 43 3.52 7.10 -4.65
N GLU A 44 4.12 8.25 -4.31
CA GLU A 44 3.83 9.04 -3.10
C GLU A 44 2.35 9.42 -2.89
N SER A 45 1.54 9.46 -3.95
CA SER A 45 0.11 9.80 -3.86
C SER A 45 -0.69 8.77 -3.05
N ILE A 46 -0.19 7.54 -2.90
CA ILE A 46 -0.76 6.52 -2.01
C ILE A 46 -0.77 7.00 -0.55
N ALA A 47 0.27 7.74 -0.13
CA ALA A 47 0.45 8.17 1.25
C ALA A 47 -0.69 9.06 1.75
N ASN A 48 -1.24 9.89 0.87
CA ASN A 48 -2.19 10.96 1.22
C ASN A 48 -3.63 10.61 0.78
N HIS A 49 -3.94 9.33 0.57
CA HIS A 49 -5.25 8.92 0.07
C HIS A 49 -6.24 8.62 1.22
N ASP A 50 -6.97 9.64 1.66
CA ASP A 50 -7.82 9.57 2.86
C ASP A 50 -9.00 8.59 2.75
N LYS A 51 -9.51 8.35 1.54
CA LYS A 51 -10.67 7.47 1.33
C LYS A 51 -10.28 5.99 1.18
N LEU A 52 -8.98 5.71 1.14
CA LEU A 52 -8.45 4.36 1.01
C LEU A 52 -8.78 3.53 2.25
N GLN A 53 -9.39 2.37 2.03
CA GLN A 53 -9.80 1.41 3.05
C GLN A 53 -9.04 0.08 2.89
N VAL A 54 -8.62 -0.26 1.68
CA VAL A 54 -7.89 -1.49 1.38
C VAL A 54 -6.67 -1.15 0.53
N LEU A 55 -5.50 -1.55 1.01
CA LEU A 55 -4.23 -1.38 0.30
C LEU A 55 -3.47 -2.71 0.28
N HIS A 56 -3.44 -3.35 -0.89
CA HIS A 56 -2.78 -4.63 -1.07
C HIS A 56 -1.65 -4.53 -2.10
N PHE A 57 -0.46 -4.97 -1.71
CA PHE A 57 0.64 -5.40 -2.55
C PHE A 57 0.92 -6.86 -2.20
N LYS A 58 0.55 -7.79 -3.07
CA LYS A 58 0.71 -9.22 -2.82
C LYS A 58 1.53 -9.83 -3.94
N TRP A 59 2.53 -10.65 -3.60
CA TRP A 59 3.39 -11.29 -4.60
C TRP A 59 4.09 -10.24 -5.51
N CYS A 60 4.52 -9.12 -4.93
CA CYS A 60 5.30 -8.08 -5.62
C CYS A 60 6.74 -8.12 -5.09
N PRO A 61 7.56 -9.12 -5.49
CA PRO A 61 8.86 -9.40 -4.87
C PRO A 61 9.87 -8.25 -4.97
N GLU A 62 9.76 -7.41 -6.01
CA GLU A 62 10.67 -6.29 -6.26
C GLU A 62 10.33 -4.99 -5.51
N LEU A 63 9.16 -4.94 -4.84
CA LEU A 63 8.71 -3.75 -4.14
C LEU A 63 9.66 -3.42 -2.99
N ARG A 64 10.34 -2.28 -3.09
CA ARG A 64 11.31 -1.80 -2.09
C ARG A 64 11.17 -0.33 -1.74
N VAL A 65 10.63 0.49 -2.64
CA VAL A 65 10.37 1.91 -2.39
C VAL A 65 8.90 2.10 -2.07
N PHE A 66 8.60 2.60 -0.87
CA PHE A 66 7.26 2.90 -0.43
C PHE A 66 7.26 4.18 0.41
N PRO A 67 6.16 4.97 0.41
CA PRO A 67 6.12 6.19 1.19
C PRO A 67 6.49 5.98 2.66
N ASN A 68 7.37 6.85 3.18
CA ASN A 68 7.89 6.74 4.55
C ASN A 68 6.81 6.88 5.62
N VAL A 69 5.72 7.57 5.29
CA VAL A 69 4.58 7.85 6.17
C VAL A 69 3.30 7.53 5.40
N LEU A 70 2.38 6.80 6.01
CA LEU A 70 1.07 6.50 5.45
C LEU A 70 -0.01 7.29 6.21
N LYS A 71 -0.55 8.34 5.59
CA LYS A 71 -1.52 9.26 6.21
C LYS A 71 -2.98 8.85 6.01
N SER A 72 -3.27 7.76 5.29
CA SER A 72 -4.62 7.24 5.11
C SER A 72 -5.28 6.84 6.44
N LYS A 73 -6.34 7.54 6.83
CA LYS A 73 -7.02 7.37 8.14
C LYS A 73 -8.05 6.25 8.18
N ASN A 74 -8.59 5.85 7.03
CA ASN A 74 -9.74 4.95 6.94
C ASN A 74 -9.35 3.50 6.60
N LEU A 75 -8.08 3.15 6.73
CA LEU A 75 -7.56 1.83 6.39
C LEU A 75 -8.17 0.75 7.29
N ARG A 76 -8.61 -0.34 6.64
CA ARG A 76 -9.23 -1.52 7.28
C ARG A 76 -8.45 -2.80 7.00
N ASP A 77 -7.73 -2.85 5.88
CA ASP A 77 -7.01 -4.03 5.42
C ASP A 77 -5.71 -3.63 4.70
N LEU A 78 -4.58 -3.97 5.31
CA LEU A 78 -3.22 -3.74 4.80
C LEU A 78 -2.54 -5.06 4.53
N ASN A 79 -2.03 -5.23 3.32
CA ASN A 79 -1.36 -6.47 2.95
C ASN A 79 -0.15 -6.19 2.05
N PHE A 80 1.04 -6.58 2.53
CA PHE A 80 2.32 -6.56 1.81
C PHE A 80 2.90 -7.97 1.66
N SER A 81 2.07 -9.01 1.72
CA SER A 81 2.57 -10.39 1.77
C SER A 81 3.33 -10.79 0.51
N VAL A 82 4.44 -11.49 0.71
CA VAL A 82 5.32 -11.97 -0.35
C VAL A 82 5.88 -10.82 -1.20
N CYS A 83 6.15 -9.68 -0.56
CA CYS A 83 6.97 -8.60 -1.10
C CYS A 83 8.38 -8.74 -0.51
N SER A 84 9.18 -9.65 -1.08
CA SER A 84 10.44 -10.12 -0.49
C SER A 84 11.52 -9.05 -0.34
N LYS A 85 11.49 -7.96 -1.11
CA LYS A 85 12.42 -6.82 -0.97
C LYS A 85 11.84 -5.64 -0.18
N PHE A 86 10.67 -5.83 0.44
CA PHE A 86 10.05 -4.79 1.25
C PHE A 86 10.68 -4.78 2.64
N GLU A 87 11.63 -3.86 2.86
CA GLU A 87 12.49 -3.84 4.05
C GLU A 87 11.98 -2.97 5.20
N ARG A 88 11.09 -2.01 4.94
CA ARG A 88 10.65 -1.05 5.95
C ARG A 88 9.16 -0.79 5.91
N PHE A 89 8.50 -0.99 7.06
CA PHE A 89 7.11 -0.59 7.24
C PHE A 89 6.98 0.94 7.38
N PRO A 90 5.95 1.59 6.78
CA PRO A 90 5.77 3.04 6.89
C PRO A 90 5.40 3.48 8.31
N ASN A 91 5.76 4.71 8.67
CA ASN A 91 5.25 5.34 9.88
C ASN A 91 3.75 5.63 9.75
N ILE A 92 3.00 5.39 10.83
CA ILE A 92 1.56 5.60 10.91
C ILE A 92 1.27 6.72 11.92
N PRO A 93 1.06 7.97 11.48
CA PRO A 93 1.05 9.14 12.37
C PRO A 93 -0.24 9.29 13.19
N HIS A 94 -1.28 8.48 12.94
CA HIS A 94 -2.57 8.53 13.62
C HIS A 94 -3.11 7.12 13.84
N ARG A 95 -3.91 6.92 14.90
CA ARG A 95 -4.54 5.63 15.16
C ARG A 95 -5.45 5.18 14.01
N LEU A 96 -5.26 3.95 13.55
CA LEU A 96 -6.09 3.25 12.58
C LEU A 96 -7.15 2.42 13.30
N GLY A 97 -8.03 3.06 14.08
CA GLY A 97 -9.03 2.34 14.90
C GLY A 97 -10.01 1.43 14.15
N CYS A 98 -10.03 1.51 12.81
CA CYS A 98 -10.82 0.64 11.94
C CYS A 98 -10.02 -0.51 11.30
N LEU A 99 -8.71 -0.63 11.55
CA LEU A 99 -7.89 -1.69 11.00
C LEU A 99 -8.35 -3.05 11.53
N LYS A 100 -8.58 -3.99 10.62
CA LYS A 100 -9.01 -5.36 10.96
C LYS A 100 -8.04 -6.41 10.47
N LYS A 101 -7.21 -6.08 9.47
CA LYS A 101 -6.28 -7.01 8.85
C LYS A 101 -4.96 -6.31 8.55
N LEU A 102 -3.89 -6.93 9.01
CA LEU A 102 -2.52 -6.60 8.65
C LEU A 102 -1.82 -7.89 8.24
N SER A 103 -1.15 -7.88 7.09
CA SER A 103 -0.30 -8.99 6.67
C SER A 103 0.99 -8.47 6.06
N ILE A 104 2.11 -8.79 6.71
CA ILE A 104 3.46 -8.48 6.26
C ILE A 104 4.31 -9.76 6.15
N LEU A 105 3.66 -10.91 5.98
CA LEU A 105 4.31 -12.21 5.87
C LEU A 105 5.21 -12.28 4.64
N HIS A 106 6.37 -12.93 4.77
CA HIS A 106 7.35 -13.07 3.68
C HIS A 106 7.80 -11.73 3.09
N THR A 107 8.04 -10.76 3.97
CA THR A 107 8.72 -9.49 3.66
C THR A 107 10.14 -9.51 4.23
N ALA A 108 10.99 -8.55 3.85
CA ALA A 108 12.32 -8.35 4.42
C ALA A 108 12.34 -7.37 5.61
N ILE A 109 11.17 -7.06 6.19
CA ILE A 109 11.06 -6.16 7.33
C ILE A 109 11.83 -6.75 8.51
N LYS A 110 12.85 -6.03 8.97
CA LYS A 110 13.66 -6.40 10.14
C LYS A 110 13.12 -5.80 11.44
N GLU A 111 12.58 -4.58 11.34
CA GLU A 111 12.10 -3.80 12.48
C GLU A 111 10.81 -3.07 12.09
N LEU A 112 9.91 -2.92 13.06
CA LEU A 112 8.69 -2.13 12.92
C LEU A 112 8.91 -0.74 13.52
N PRO A 113 8.35 0.33 12.91
CA PRO A 113 8.44 1.67 13.50
C PRO A 113 7.70 1.72 14.84
N THR A 114 8.08 2.65 15.72
CA THR A 114 7.38 2.87 17.01
C THR A 114 5.89 3.17 16.81
N SER A 115 5.54 3.82 15.71
CA SER A 115 4.17 4.09 15.30
C SER A 115 3.32 2.85 14.99
N ILE A 116 3.86 1.63 15.10
CA ILE A 116 3.09 0.39 15.05
C ILE A 116 2.00 0.33 16.13
N GLU A 117 2.17 1.05 17.24
CA GLU A 117 1.16 1.20 18.30
C GLU A 117 -0.15 1.88 17.82
N ASN A 118 -0.09 2.55 16.66
CA ASN A 118 -1.24 3.17 16.02
C ASN A 118 -2.02 2.25 15.10
N LEU A 119 -1.60 0.99 14.92
CA LEU A 119 -2.33 0.02 14.09
C LEU A 119 -3.62 -0.48 14.75
#